data_AF-A0A0L7RCC1-F1
#
_entry.id   AF-A0A0L7RCC1-F1
#
_cell.length_a   1.000
_cell.length_b   1.000
_cell.length_c   1.000
_cell.angle_alpha   90.00
_cell.angle_beta   90.00
_cell.angle_gamma   90.00
#
_symmetry.space_group_name_H-M   'P 1'
#
loop_
_entity.id
_entity.type
_entity.pdbx_description
1 polymer ?
#
loop_
_entity_poly.entity_id
_entity_poly.type
_entity_poly.pdbx_seq_one_letter_code
_entity_poly.pdbx_strand_id
1 'polypeptide(L)'
;MEEKAELLRCLEEKIDSGKATIDRLKLMGKIDGIEKLMRKIQQEIRFLEKVQSTGNVKKEHLQSTNLIHLNAIVARLFCTNEPTNVMKPFKYQKSRLEVDIVCNGGASWVKVIARNARALTLISMGDGEYGQKSVLDQASSYLQCAKCYPHLYRPPDVVFHFAYGIEIPLATRLERMGVIVEGDKMRCEDTKNVDIHDSEDKCSTWMYSLESTEEPLEEYEEGVNSDLDILNTSSLKTEIKLLNLDVSTLLAYVTNMTNGYDYFVYREPLLTQQAEMERKHPVKPVLENFFRGKELIVSQTAYDNFMNIVDVIGGPKEILRAKELLNKVQIVDDIPTGRIMEKLSLGGKIKDRSRLVFATGENMKSITVSANEGFVRAARMQGIECTVFLHEPRSLSEIKEGYATKISPS
;
A
#
# COMPACT_ATOMS: atom_id res chain seq x y z
N MET A 1 -26.67 31.01 29.22
CA MET A 1 -25.22 31.17 29.55
C MET A 1 -24.57 29.80 29.72
N GLU A 2 -25.22 28.89 30.43
CA GLU A 2 -24.76 27.51 30.70
C GLU A 2 -24.58 26.66 29.43
N GLU A 3 -25.57 26.62 28.54
CA GLU A 3 -25.49 25.89 27.25
C GLU A 3 -24.32 26.37 26.35
N LYS A 4 -24.05 27.67 26.34
CA LYS A 4 -22.94 28.25 25.57
C LYS A 4 -21.58 27.86 26.15
N ALA A 5 -21.46 27.81 27.48
CA ALA A 5 -20.25 27.37 28.16
C ALA A 5 -19.99 25.88 27.93
N GLU A 6 -21.05 25.06 27.93
CA GLU A 6 -20.96 23.63 27.62
C GLU A 6 -20.53 23.38 26.17
N LEU A 7 -21.10 24.11 25.20
CA LEU A 7 -20.69 24.02 23.79
C LEU A 7 -19.22 24.39 23.59
N LEU A 8 -18.72 25.40 24.32
CA LEU A 8 -17.31 25.79 24.29
C LEU A 8 -16.39 24.71 24.87
N ARG A 9 -16.78 24.09 25.99
CA ARG A 9 -16.03 22.97 26.60
C ARG A 9 -15.96 21.78 25.64
N CYS A 10 -17.09 21.37 25.06
CA CYS A 10 -17.13 20.26 24.11
C CYS A 10 -16.29 20.55 22.84
N LEU A 11 -16.21 21.81 22.41
CA LEU A 11 -15.37 22.22 21.29
C LEU A 11 -13.88 22.10 21.62
N GLU A 12 -13.49 22.53 22.82
CA GLU A 12 -12.12 22.43 23.34
C GLU A 12 -11.68 20.97 23.47
N GLU A 13 -12.51 20.11 24.07
CA GLU A 13 -12.26 18.67 24.16
C GLU A 13 -12.03 18.02 22.78
N LYS A 14 -12.79 18.43 21.75
CA LYS A 14 -12.59 17.95 20.38
C LYS A 14 -11.27 18.43 19.77
N ILE A 15 -10.88 19.67 20.03
CA ILE A 15 -9.61 20.23 19.57
C ILE A 15 -8.45 19.45 20.20
N ASP A 16 -8.49 19.23 21.52
CA ASP A 16 -7.44 18.54 22.25
C ASP A 16 -7.36 17.06 21.86
N SER A 17 -8.50 16.40 21.68
CA SER A 17 -8.57 15.04 21.12
C SER A 17 -7.94 14.96 19.73
N GLY A 18 -8.19 15.96 18.87
CA GLY A 18 -7.56 16.05 17.56
C GLY A 18 -6.04 16.20 17.64
N LYS A 19 -5.54 17.06 18.54
CA LYS A 19 -4.09 17.26 18.78
C LYS A 19 -3.43 15.97 19.26
N ALA A 20 -4.00 15.32 20.27
CA ALA A 20 -3.51 14.03 20.78
C ALA A 20 -3.51 12.94 19.69
N THR A 21 -4.50 12.95 18.79
CA THR A 21 -4.57 12.03 17.65
C THR A 21 -3.41 12.24 16.67
N ILE A 22 -3.02 13.49 16.40
CA ILE A 22 -1.85 13.82 15.57
C ILE A 22 -0.56 13.29 16.21
N ASP A 23 -0.39 13.47 17.52
CA ASP A 23 0.81 13.01 18.21
C ASP A 23 0.93 11.49 18.18
N ARG A 24 -0.19 10.77 18.36
CA ARG A 24 -0.21 9.31 18.18
C ARG A 24 0.15 8.87 16.76
N LEU A 25 -0.28 9.60 15.73
CA LEU A 25 0.05 9.28 14.33
C LEU A 25 1.54 9.46 14.01
N LYS A 26 2.25 10.37 14.71
CA LYS A 26 3.71 10.55 14.54
C LYS A 26 4.51 9.33 14.98
N LEU A 27 3.97 8.54 15.91
CA LEU A 27 4.61 7.34 16.43
C LEU A 27 4.43 6.11 15.53
N MET A 28 3.58 6.20 14.49
CA MET A 28 3.41 5.10 13.56
C MET A 28 4.60 5.01 12.59
N GLY A 29 4.98 3.78 12.22
CA GLY A 29 5.96 3.53 11.17
C GLY A 29 5.57 4.14 9.83
N LYS A 30 6.45 4.04 8.82
CA LYS A 30 6.25 4.70 7.53
C LYS A 30 5.10 4.09 6.73
N ILE A 31 3.91 4.66 6.89
CA ILE A 31 2.71 4.35 6.09
C ILE A 31 2.46 5.51 5.12
N ASP A 32 2.38 5.21 3.83
CA ASP A 32 2.19 6.25 2.81
C ASP A 32 0.78 6.88 2.93
N GLY A 33 0.75 8.20 3.04
CA GLY A 33 -0.45 9.00 3.25
C GLY A 33 -0.68 9.48 4.69
N ILE A 34 0.11 9.05 5.69
CA ILE A 34 -0.04 9.51 7.09
C ILE A 34 0.02 11.03 7.19
N GLU A 35 1.00 11.66 6.53
CA GLU A 35 1.14 13.12 6.56
C GLU A 35 -0.06 13.83 5.94
N LYS A 36 -0.73 13.22 4.96
CA LYS A 36 -1.96 13.74 4.36
C LYS A 36 -3.11 13.67 5.37
N LEU A 37 -3.24 12.58 6.11
CA LEU A 37 -4.25 12.44 7.17
C LEU A 37 -4.00 13.45 8.30
N MET A 38 -2.77 13.55 8.81
CA MET A 38 -2.38 14.54 9.83
C MET A 38 -2.70 15.96 9.40
N ARG A 39 -2.39 16.34 8.14
CA ARG A 39 -2.72 17.67 7.61
C ARG A 39 -4.22 17.93 7.57
N LYS A 40 -5.05 16.95 7.24
CA LYS A 40 -6.51 17.09 7.25
C LYS A 40 -7.06 17.27 8.67
N ILE A 41 -6.56 16.51 9.63
CA ILE A 41 -6.91 16.69 11.06
C ILE A 41 -6.52 18.09 11.53
N GLN A 42 -5.31 18.54 11.21
CA GLN A 42 -4.84 19.89 11.58
C GLN A 42 -5.67 21.01 10.93
N GLN A 43 -6.13 20.83 9.69
CA GLN A 43 -7.01 21.79 9.02
C GLN A 43 -8.34 21.92 9.76
N GLU A 44 -8.93 20.80 10.18
CA GLU A 44 -10.18 20.80 10.93
C GLU A 44 -9.99 21.40 12.33
N ILE A 45 -8.90 21.08 13.04
CA ILE A 45 -8.56 21.72 14.32
C ILE A 45 -8.50 23.24 14.18
N ARG A 46 -7.79 23.76 13.18
CA ARG A 46 -7.71 25.22 12.94
C ARG A 46 -9.07 25.84 12.65
N PHE A 47 -9.95 25.12 11.95
CA PHE A 47 -11.31 25.57 11.74
C PHE A 47 -12.08 25.67 13.06
N LEU A 48 -12.00 24.66 13.93
CA LEU A 48 -12.65 24.67 15.24
C LEU A 48 -12.07 25.75 16.17
N GLU A 49 -10.75 25.95 16.20
CA GLU A 49 -10.09 27.03 16.94
C GLU A 49 -10.57 28.42 16.46
N LYS A 50 -10.80 28.58 15.15
CA LYS A 50 -11.38 29.81 14.59
C LYS A 50 -12.85 29.99 15.02
N VAL A 51 -13.65 28.92 15.03
CA VAL A 51 -15.03 28.98 15.53
C VAL A 51 -15.05 29.36 17.00
N GLN A 52 -14.17 28.77 17.82
CA GLN A 52 -14.01 29.07 19.24
C GLN A 52 -13.71 30.55 19.47
N SER A 53 -12.76 31.13 18.72
CA SER A 53 -12.36 32.53 18.88
C SER A 53 -13.45 33.54 18.49
N THR A 54 -14.40 33.18 17.63
CA THR A 54 -15.56 34.03 17.32
C THR A 54 -16.62 34.05 18.42
N GLY A 55 -16.61 33.08 19.34
CA GLY A 55 -17.61 32.94 20.38
C GLY A 55 -19.03 32.60 19.89
N ASN A 56 -19.23 32.36 18.59
CA ASN A 56 -20.49 31.98 17.95
C ASN A 56 -20.55 30.46 17.70
N VAL A 57 -20.31 29.68 18.74
CA VAL A 57 -20.35 28.21 18.66
C VAL A 57 -21.80 27.74 18.56
N LYS A 58 -22.07 26.87 17.60
CA LYS A 58 -23.36 26.21 17.38
C LYS A 58 -23.21 24.71 17.53
N LYS A 59 -24.29 24.03 17.93
CA LYS A 59 -24.35 22.57 18.04
C LYS A 59 -23.96 21.86 16.74
N GLU A 60 -24.33 22.44 15.59
CA GLU A 60 -23.97 21.96 14.25
C GLU A 60 -22.45 21.80 14.08
N HIS A 61 -21.65 22.75 14.58
CA HIS A 61 -20.18 22.67 14.46
C HIS A 61 -19.59 21.46 15.19
N LEU A 62 -20.25 20.96 16.24
CA LEU A 62 -19.83 19.76 16.97
C LEU A 62 -20.36 18.49 16.31
N GLN A 63 -21.56 18.53 15.72
CA GLN A 63 -22.22 17.37 15.12
C GLN A 63 -21.74 17.07 13.70
N SER A 64 -21.32 18.08 12.95
CA SER A 64 -20.92 17.96 11.54
C SER A 64 -19.43 18.18 11.29
N THR A 65 -18.59 18.18 12.34
CA THR A 65 -17.14 18.31 12.17
C THR A 65 -16.56 17.10 11.45
N ASN A 66 -15.60 17.34 10.55
CA ASN A 66 -14.89 16.27 9.87
C ASN A 66 -14.03 15.43 10.82
N LEU A 67 -13.71 15.93 12.02
CA LEU A 67 -12.97 15.17 13.04
C LEU A 67 -13.65 13.84 13.37
N ILE A 68 -14.98 13.78 13.31
CA ILE A 68 -15.72 12.53 13.54
C ILE A 68 -15.25 11.43 12.59
N HIS A 69 -15.21 11.71 11.29
CA HIS A 69 -14.79 10.74 10.29
C HIS A 69 -13.27 10.49 10.34
N LEU A 70 -12.47 11.55 10.50
CA LEU A 70 -11.02 11.43 10.56
C LEU A 70 -10.57 10.59 11.77
N ASN A 71 -11.17 10.78 12.94
CA ASN A 71 -10.88 9.99 14.14
C ASN A 71 -11.32 8.53 13.96
N ALA A 72 -12.45 8.28 13.27
CA ALA A 72 -12.85 6.91 12.93
C ALA A 72 -11.83 6.23 12.00
N ILE A 73 -11.25 6.94 11.03
CA ILE A 73 -10.16 6.41 10.19
C ILE A 73 -8.96 6.05 11.07
N VAL A 74 -8.56 6.96 11.97
CA VAL A 74 -7.42 6.73 12.85
C VAL A 74 -7.65 5.54 13.79
N ALA A 75 -8.83 5.46 14.43
CA ALA A 75 -9.18 4.35 15.29
C ALA A 75 -9.10 3.01 14.55
N ARG A 76 -9.65 2.93 13.33
CA ARG A 76 -9.56 1.70 12.52
C ARG A 76 -8.14 1.40 12.10
N LEU A 77 -7.35 2.40 11.72
CA LEU A 77 -5.96 2.27 11.30
C LEU A 77 -5.09 1.63 12.40
N PHE A 78 -5.26 2.03 13.67
CA PHE A 78 -4.53 1.43 14.80
C PHE A 78 -4.87 -0.04 15.06
N CYS A 79 -6.07 -0.49 14.66
CA CYS A 79 -6.50 -1.88 14.80
C CYS A 79 -6.29 -2.71 13.53
N THR A 80 -5.53 -2.19 12.55
CA THR A 80 -5.36 -2.81 11.24
C THR A 80 -4.05 -3.60 11.18
N ASN A 81 -4.09 -4.79 10.59
CA ASN A 81 -2.90 -5.61 10.35
C ASN A 81 -2.15 -5.14 9.09
N GLU A 82 -0.82 -4.98 9.17
CA GLU A 82 0.07 -4.56 8.08
C GLU A 82 -0.52 -3.42 7.18
N PRO A 83 -0.84 -2.24 7.74
CA PRO A 83 -1.30 -1.11 6.94
C PRO A 83 -0.19 -0.57 6.04
N THR A 84 -0.46 -0.43 4.73
CA THR A 84 0.52 0.06 3.74
C THR A 84 0.22 1.48 3.26
N ASN A 85 -1.06 1.86 3.21
CA ASN A 85 -1.47 3.21 2.83
C ASN A 85 -2.68 3.71 3.61
N VAL A 86 -2.80 5.02 3.73
CA VAL A 86 -4.00 5.71 4.22
C VAL A 86 -4.41 6.84 3.26
N MET A 87 -5.70 7.02 3.02
CA MET A 87 -6.26 8.00 2.07
C MET A 87 -5.72 7.88 0.64
N LYS A 88 -5.59 6.65 0.13
CA LYS A 88 -4.97 6.34 -1.17
C LYS A 88 -5.96 6.56 -2.32
N PRO A 89 -5.64 7.42 -3.31
CA PRO A 89 -6.47 7.60 -4.48
C PRO A 89 -6.19 6.53 -5.55
N PHE A 90 -7.26 5.91 -6.06
CA PHE A 90 -7.24 5.02 -7.22
C PHE A 90 -7.97 5.68 -8.39
N LYS A 91 -7.43 5.53 -9.60
CA LYS A 91 -8.07 6.07 -10.81
C LYS A 91 -9.22 5.13 -11.19
N TYR A 92 -10.45 5.63 -11.23
CA TYR A 92 -11.60 4.82 -11.56
C TYR A 92 -12.57 5.58 -12.46
N GLN A 93 -12.79 5.04 -13.66
CA GLN A 93 -13.57 5.67 -14.72
C GLN A 93 -13.03 7.09 -15.03
N LYS A 94 -13.91 8.11 -15.01
CA LYS A 94 -13.56 9.52 -15.23
C LYS A 94 -13.20 10.27 -13.93
N SER A 95 -13.05 9.55 -12.81
CA SER A 95 -12.87 10.13 -11.48
C SER A 95 -11.80 9.40 -10.66
N ARG A 96 -11.62 9.82 -9.40
CA ARG A 96 -10.76 9.15 -8.43
C ARG A 96 -11.63 8.54 -7.33
N LEU A 97 -11.35 7.30 -6.97
CA LEU A 97 -11.91 6.63 -5.80
C LEU A 97 -10.83 6.65 -4.71
N GLU A 98 -11.07 7.37 -3.63
CA GLU A 98 -10.17 7.39 -2.47
C GLU A 98 -10.55 6.26 -1.51
N VAL A 99 -9.60 5.37 -1.25
CA VAL A 99 -9.67 4.30 -0.24
C VAL A 99 -9.10 4.82 1.07
N ASP A 100 -9.82 4.64 2.17
CA ASP A 100 -9.42 5.23 3.44
C ASP A 100 -8.19 4.52 4.02
N ILE A 101 -8.14 3.18 4.00
CA ILE A 101 -6.99 2.40 4.46
C ILE A 101 -6.75 1.22 3.50
N VAL A 102 -5.48 0.99 3.14
CA VAL A 102 -5.03 -0.23 2.45
C VAL A 102 -4.16 -1.03 3.42
N CYS A 103 -4.47 -2.31 3.58
CA CYS A 103 -3.85 -3.14 4.60
C CYS A 103 -3.68 -4.60 4.18
N ASN A 104 -3.18 -5.43 5.11
CA ASN A 104 -2.75 -6.80 4.85
C ASN A 104 -1.77 -6.84 3.67
N GLY A 105 -0.80 -5.91 3.66
CA GLY A 105 0.18 -5.76 2.59
C GLY A 105 -0.40 -5.33 1.22
N GLY A 106 -1.67 -4.88 1.15
CA GLY A 106 -2.31 -4.49 -0.11
C GLY A 106 -3.54 -5.32 -0.48
N ALA A 107 -3.75 -6.45 0.19
CA ALA A 107 -4.81 -7.39 -0.12
C ALA A 107 -6.21 -6.96 0.38
N SER A 108 -6.32 -5.92 1.21
CA SER A 108 -7.61 -5.44 1.71
C SER A 108 -7.73 -3.92 1.63
N TRP A 109 -8.90 -3.45 1.21
CA TRP A 109 -9.26 -2.04 1.10
C TRP A 109 -10.39 -1.74 2.09
N VAL A 110 -10.15 -0.81 3.00
CA VAL A 110 -11.12 -0.41 4.01
C VAL A 110 -11.72 0.95 3.64
N LYS A 111 -13.05 1.01 3.61
CA LYS A 111 -13.84 2.24 3.65
C LYS A 111 -14.37 2.41 5.06
N VAL A 112 -14.03 3.53 5.71
CA VAL A 112 -14.57 3.89 7.02
C VAL A 112 -15.81 4.75 6.83
N ILE A 113 -16.88 4.39 7.54
CA ILE A 113 -18.19 5.03 7.46
C ILE A 113 -18.57 5.49 8.86
N ALA A 114 -18.53 6.80 9.08
CA ALA A 114 -18.84 7.46 10.34
C ALA A 114 -20.18 8.22 10.25
N ARG A 115 -21.19 7.62 9.62
CA ARG A 115 -22.56 8.17 9.52
C ARG A 115 -23.51 7.35 10.36
N ASN A 116 -24.60 7.97 10.81
CA ASN A 116 -25.67 7.29 11.54
C ASN A 116 -26.31 6.18 10.69
N ALA A 117 -26.56 5.02 11.30
CA ALA A 117 -27.09 3.84 10.63
C ALA A 117 -28.44 4.06 9.94
N ARG A 118 -29.38 4.76 10.59
CA ARG A 118 -30.71 5.02 10.04
C ARG A 118 -30.65 5.94 8.83
N ALA A 119 -29.81 6.97 8.88
CA ALA A 119 -29.56 7.85 7.74
C ALA A 119 -29.00 7.07 6.54
N LEU A 120 -28.10 6.10 6.77
CA LEU A 120 -27.57 5.24 5.72
C LEU A 120 -28.66 4.35 5.09
N THR A 121 -29.58 3.81 5.90
CA THR A 121 -30.72 3.02 5.42
C THR A 121 -31.66 3.86 4.55
N LEU A 122 -32.12 5.02 5.05
CA LEU A 122 -33.05 5.91 4.33
C LEU A 122 -32.50 6.32 2.95
N ILE A 123 -31.25 6.77 2.90
CA ILE A 123 -30.59 7.13 1.63
C ILE A 123 -30.52 5.93 0.68
N SER A 124 -30.30 4.72 1.21
CA SER A 124 -30.24 3.49 0.41
C SER A 124 -31.61 2.99 -0.05
N MET A 125 -32.70 3.46 0.56
CA MET A 125 -34.09 3.20 0.15
C MET A 125 -34.61 4.22 -0.87
N GLY A 126 -33.86 5.30 -1.14
CA GLY A 126 -34.22 6.32 -2.11
C GLY A 126 -34.54 7.69 -1.51
N ASP A 127 -34.54 7.82 -0.18
CA ASP A 127 -34.78 9.09 0.53
C ASP A 127 -33.51 9.98 0.61
N GLY A 128 -32.66 9.89 -0.42
CA GLY A 128 -31.48 10.72 -0.55
C GLY A 128 -31.76 12.00 -1.33
N GLU A 129 -30.88 12.99 -1.17
CA GLU A 129 -30.91 14.18 -2.01
C GLU A 129 -30.57 13.84 -3.47
N TYR A 130 -31.05 14.65 -4.42
CA TYR A 130 -30.75 14.44 -5.84
C TYR A 130 -29.24 14.38 -6.10
N GLY A 131 -28.76 13.26 -6.65
CA GLY A 131 -27.35 13.01 -6.91
C GLY A 131 -26.54 12.48 -5.71
N GLN A 132 -27.15 12.32 -4.54
CA GLN A 132 -26.51 11.72 -3.37
C GLN A 132 -26.32 10.21 -3.58
N LYS A 133 -25.08 9.75 -3.50
CA LYS A 133 -24.75 8.31 -3.63
C LYS A 133 -25.01 7.58 -2.31
N SER A 134 -25.70 6.45 -2.39
CA SER A 134 -25.91 5.54 -1.26
C SER A 134 -24.63 4.78 -0.90
N VAL A 135 -24.63 4.10 0.25
CA VAL A 135 -23.53 3.19 0.61
C VAL A 135 -23.44 1.99 -0.34
N LEU A 136 -24.57 1.59 -0.94
CA LEU A 136 -24.62 0.52 -1.94
C LEU A 136 -23.94 0.95 -3.25
N ASP A 137 -24.14 2.20 -3.68
CA ASP A 137 -23.45 2.75 -4.86
C ASP A 137 -21.94 2.85 -4.64
N GLN A 138 -21.53 3.22 -3.42
CA GLN A 138 -20.13 3.23 -3.01
C GLN A 138 -19.55 1.82 -3.01
N ALA A 139 -20.25 0.83 -2.46
CA ALA A 139 -19.84 -0.56 -2.46
C ALA A 139 -19.63 -1.11 -3.87
N SER A 140 -20.58 -0.84 -4.77
CA SER A 140 -20.45 -1.21 -6.19
C SER A 140 -19.20 -0.59 -6.83
N SER A 141 -18.97 0.71 -6.58
CA SER A 141 -17.81 1.42 -7.11
C SER A 141 -16.49 0.85 -6.57
N TYR A 142 -16.42 0.53 -5.27
CA TYR A 142 -15.25 -0.08 -4.63
C TYR A 142 -14.96 -1.47 -5.20
N LEU A 143 -15.97 -2.35 -5.26
CA LEU A 143 -15.82 -3.72 -5.75
C LEU A 143 -15.38 -3.76 -7.23
N GLN A 144 -15.93 -2.87 -8.07
CA GLN A 144 -15.51 -2.79 -9.46
C GLN A 144 -14.13 -2.16 -9.63
N CYS A 145 -13.78 -1.18 -8.78
CA CYS A 145 -12.44 -0.58 -8.79
C CYS A 145 -11.39 -1.59 -8.33
N ALA A 146 -11.62 -2.35 -7.26
CA ALA A 146 -10.72 -3.38 -6.75
C ALA A 146 -10.34 -4.42 -7.81
N LYS A 147 -11.29 -4.79 -8.69
CA LYS A 147 -11.02 -5.70 -9.83
C LYS A 147 -10.01 -5.13 -10.84
N CYS A 148 -9.90 -3.81 -10.96
CA CYS A 148 -8.93 -3.15 -11.84
C CYS A 148 -7.53 -3.06 -11.21
N TYR A 149 -7.40 -3.28 -9.90
CA TYR A 149 -6.16 -3.14 -9.13
C TYR A 149 -5.87 -4.41 -8.32
N PRO A 150 -5.63 -5.54 -9.00
CA PRO A 150 -5.36 -6.79 -8.30
C PRO A 150 -4.05 -6.72 -7.50
N HIS A 151 -4.10 -7.20 -6.26
CA HIS A 151 -2.93 -7.50 -5.43
C HIS A 151 -2.59 -8.98 -5.62
N LEU A 152 -1.37 -9.28 -6.08
CA LEU A 152 -0.95 -10.67 -6.36
C LEU A 152 -1.98 -11.45 -7.22
N TYR A 153 -2.45 -10.81 -8.30
CA TYR A 153 -3.46 -11.35 -9.24
C TYR A 153 -4.86 -11.60 -8.67
N ARG A 154 -5.17 -11.09 -7.48
CA ARG A 154 -6.51 -11.15 -6.89
C ARG A 154 -7.03 -9.76 -6.56
N PRO A 155 -8.30 -9.45 -6.85
CA PRO A 155 -8.91 -8.22 -6.36
C PRO A 155 -8.79 -8.14 -4.84
N PRO A 156 -8.40 -6.99 -4.26
CA PRO A 156 -8.40 -6.80 -2.82
C PRO A 156 -9.79 -7.01 -2.20
N ASP A 157 -9.84 -7.57 -1.00
CA ASP A 157 -11.06 -7.66 -0.21
C ASP A 157 -11.57 -6.25 0.13
N VAL A 158 -12.84 -5.99 -0.12
CA VAL A 158 -13.46 -4.69 0.18
C VAL A 158 -14.16 -4.78 1.53
N VAL A 159 -13.66 -4.00 2.50
CA VAL A 159 -14.17 -3.93 3.87
C VAL A 159 -14.84 -2.58 4.09
N PHE A 160 -16.10 -2.59 4.54
CA PHE A 160 -16.81 -1.40 4.98
C PHE A 160 -16.93 -1.42 6.49
N HIS A 161 -16.23 -0.50 7.15
CA HIS A 161 -16.19 -0.37 8.60
C HIS A 161 -17.14 0.74 9.07
N PHE A 162 -18.21 0.36 9.76
CA PHE A 162 -19.24 1.28 10.26
C PHE A 162 -18.96 1.67 11.72
N ALA A 163 -18.37 2.84 11.92
CA ALA A 163 -17.95 3.33 13.25
C ALA A 163 -19.12 3.55 14.23
N TYR A 164 -20.34 3.76 13.70
CA TYR A 164 -21.57 3.93 14.47
C TYR A 164 -22.60 2.82 14.17
N GLY A 165 -22.10 1.70 13.66
CA GLY A 165 -22.91 0.55 13.28
C GLY A 165 -23.79 0.75 12.05
N ILE A 166 -24.55 -0.29 11.73
CA ILE A 166 -25.36 -0.43 10.52
C ILE A 166 -26.59 -1.28 10.82
N GLU A 167 -27.73 -0.96 10.19
CA GLU A 167 -28.92 -1.79 10.30
C GLU A 167 -28.76 -3.12 9.54
N ILE A 168 -29.20 -4.22 10.17
CA ILE A 168 -29.04 -5.59 9.68
C ILE A 168 -29.49 -5.77 8.22
N PRO A 169 -30.64 -5.24 7.76
CA PRO A 169 -31.05 -5.42 6.37
C PRO A 169 -30.05 -4.81 5.37
N LEU A 170 -29.51 -3.63 5.69
CA LEU A 170 -28.53 -2.95 4.85
C LEU A 170 -27.17 -3.68 4.89
N ALA A 171 -26.73 -4.11 6.07
CA ALA A 171 -25.52 -4.91 6.23
C ALA A 171 -25.60 -6.20 5.41
N THR A 172 -26.71 -6.92 5.51
CA THR A 172 -26.95 -8.17 4.76
C THR A 172 -26.91 -7.92 3.25
N ARG A 173 -27.43 -6.77 2.79
CA ARG A 173 -27.39 -6.41 1.37
C ARG A 173 -25.97 -6.14 0.88
N LEU A 174 -25.14 -5.45 1.67
CA LEU A 174 -23.73 -5.22 1.38
C LEU A 174 -22.94 -6.54 1.34
N GLU A 175 -23.18 -7.43 2.29
CA GLU A 175 -22.55 -8.75 2.34
C GLU A 175 -22.88 -9.60 1.11
N ARG A 176 -24.14 -9.57 0.64
CA ARG A 176 -24.54 -10.23 -0.61
C ARG A 176 -23.85 -9.66 -1.85
N MET A 177 -23.43 -8.40 -1.82
CA MET A 177 -22.65 -7.80 -2.91
C MET A 177 -21.18 -8.25 -2.89
N GLY A 178 -20.71 -8.84 -1.80
CA GLY A 178 -19.32 -9.23 -1.59
C GLY A 178 -18.50 -8.26 -0.75
N VAL A 179 -19.15 -7.33 -0.04
CA VAL A 179 -18.47 -6.45 0.93
C VAL A 179 -18.37 -7.15 2.29
N ILE A 180 -17.19 -7.09 2.91
CA ILE A 180 -17.01 -7.49 4.31
C ILE A 180 -17.49 -6.34 5.19
N VAL A 181 -18.54 -6.57 5.97
CA VAL A 181 -19.12 -5.54 6.85
C VAL A 181 -18.56 -5.68 8.27
N GLU A 182 -17.90 -4.63 8.74
CA GLU A 182 -17.39 -4.51 10.11
C GLU A 182 -18.16 -3.41 10.88
N GLY A 183 -18.32 -3.58 12.20
CA GLY A 183 -19.05 -2.67 13.09
C GLY A 183 -20.34 -3.28 13.63
N ASP A 184 -21.00 -2.57 14.54
CA ASP A 184 -22.18 -3.07 15.25
C ASP A 184 -23.38 -3.22 14.31
N LYS A 185 -24.02 -4.40 14.33
CA LYS A 185 -25.22 -4.69 13.53
C LYS A 185 -26.47 -4.51 14.38
N MET A 186 -27.28 -3.52 14.03
CA MET A 186 -28.47 -3.11 14.78
C MET A 186 -29.77 -3.59 14.11
N ARG A 187 -30.81 -3.88 14.89
CA ARG A 187 -32.14 -4.16 14.33
C ARG A 187 -32.81 -2.86 13.89
N CYS A 188 -33.60 -2.91 12.83
CA CYS A 188 -34.47 -1.78 12.48
C CYS A 188 -35.47 -1.60 13.62
N GLU A 189 -35.55 -0.39 14.18
CA GLU A 189 -36.66 -0.05 15.06
C GLU A 189 -37.90 0.18 14.20
N ASP A 190 -38.88 -0.71 14.32
CA ASP A 190 -40.17 -0.58 13.64
C ASP A 190 -40.78 0.80 13.90
N THR A 191 -41.31 1.40 12.84
CA THR A 191 -42.01 2.68 12.83
C THR A 191 -43.06 2.78 13.95
N LYS A 192 -42.68 3.40 15.05
CA LYS A 192 -43.61 4.28 15.77
C LYS A 192 -43.39 5.67 15.21
N ASN A 193 -44.48 6.26 14.70
CA ASN A 193 -44.56 7.65 14.29
C ASN A 193 -43.84 8.53 15.32
N VAL A 194 -42.70 9.10 14.94
CA VAL A 194 -42.08 10.18 15.68
C VAL A 194 -42.19 11.37 14.76
N ASP A 195 -43.19 12.19 15.05
CA ASP A 195 -43.24 13.56 14.58
C ASP A 195 -41.87 14.19 14.79
N ILE A 196 -41.38 14.90 13.77
CA ILE A 196 -40.16 15.67 13.84
C ILE A 196 -40.40 16.83 14.82
N HIS A 197 -40.26 16.57 16.11
CA HIS A 197 -40.02 17.58 17.14
C HIS A 197 -39.48 16.93 18.41
N ASP A 198 -38.26 17.35 18.75
CA ASP A 198 -37.67 17.35 20.09
C ASP A 198 -37.58 16.03 20.87
N SER A 199 -36.36 15.51 20.98
CA SER A 199 -35.98 14.72 22.14
C SER A 199 -34.47 14.74 22.34
N GLU A 200 -34.09 15.42 23.40
CA GLU A 200 -32.79 15.49 24.06
C GLU A 200 -32.29 14.10 24.54
N ASP A 201 -30.97 14.02 24.65
CA ASP A 201 -30.19 13.21 25.60
C ASP A 201 -30.42 11.70 25.74
N LYS A 202 -29.36 10.97 25.35
CA LYS A 202 -28.53 10.16 26.27
C LYS A 202 -27.34 9.56 25.51
N CYS A 203 -26.16 10.11 25.71
CA CYS A 203 -24.92 9.39 25.47
C CYS A 203 -23.92 9.78 26.57
N SER A 204 -24.11 9.17 27.73
CA SER A 204 -23.11 9.16 28.80
C SER A 204 -22.79 7.73 29.16
N THR A 205 -21.48 7.49 29.29
CA THR A 205 -20.83 6.34 29.90
C THR A 205 -20.70 5.11 29.02
N TRP A 206 -19.53 4.95 28.37
CA TRP A 206 -18.75 3.71 28.47
C TRP A 206 -17.29 4.07 28.79
N MET A 207 -16.94 3.82 30.05
CA MET A 207 -15.62 3.92 30.65
C MET A 207 -14.92 2.58 30.45
N TYR A 208 -13.69 2.58 29.96
CA TYR A 208 -12.73 1.50 30.25
C TYR A 208 -11.36 2.12 30.52
N SER A 209 -10.93 1.96 31.77
CA SER A 209 -9.56 2.17 32.22
C SER A 209 -8.61 1.16 31.60
N LEU A 210 -7.36 1.56 31.38
CA LEU A 210 -6.21 0.71 31.68
C LEU A 210 -5.01 1.62 32.02
N GLU A 211 -4.49 1.44 33.24
CA GLU A 211 -3.23 2.01 33.73
C GLU A 211 -2.06 1.05 33.45
N SER A 212 -0.84 1.61 33.60
CA SER A 212 0.50 0.98 33.67
C SER A 212 1.13 0.56 32.33
N THR A 213 2.41 0.79 32.04
CA THR A 213 3.60 1.13 32.86
C THR A 213 4.67 1.68 31.90
N GLU A 214 5.45 2.66 32.35
CA GLU A 214 6.64 3.18 31.65
C GLU A 214 7.79 2.17 31.69
N GLU A 215 8.55 2.04 30.59
CA GLU A 215 9.98 1.63 30.54
C GLU A 215 10.61 2.02 29.17
N PRO A 216 11.94 2.18 29.05
CA PRO A 216 12.57 3.30 28.36
C PRO A 216 12.93 3.11 26.88
N LEU A 217 13.07 4.27 26.22
CA LEU A 217 13.51 4.51 24.85
C LEU A 217 14.99 4.13 24.66
N GLU A 218 15.27 3.21 23.73
CA GLU A 218 16.58 3.11 23.08
C GLU A 218 16.51 3.77 21.70
N GLU A 219 17.56 4.53 21.39
CA GLU A 219 17.76 5.32 20.18
C GLU A 219 18.00 4.41 18.97
N TYR A 220 17.31 4.70 17.85
CA TYR A 220 17.56 4.05 16.57
C TYR A 220 18.09 5.09 15.58
N GLU A 221 19.33 4.88 15.16
CA GLU A 221 20.05 5.67 14.17
C GLU A 221 19.34 5.67 12.81
N GLU A 222 19.41 6.82 12.13
CA GLU A 222 18.89 7.05 10.79
C GLU A 222 19.59 6.17 9.75
N GLY A 223 18.81 5.36 9.02
CA GLY A 223 19.29 4.52 7.92
C GLY A 223 18.40 4.62 6.68
N VAL A 224 18.95 5.19 5.61
CA VAL A 224 18.36 5.31 4.27
C VAL A 224 18.17 3.93 3.64
N ASN A 225 16.94 3.36 3.61
CA ASN A 225 16.54 2.40 2.56
C ASN A 225 15.02 2.17 2.42
N SER A 226 14.24 3.25 2.49
CA SER A 226 12.79 3.14 2.70
C SER A 226 11.93 2.64 1.52
N ASP A 227 12.40 2.66 0.27
CA ASP A 227 11.49 2.50 -0.87
C ASP A 227 11.28 1.04 -1.30
N LEU A 228 12.23 0.14 -1.03
CA LEU A 228 12.13 -1.28 -1.41
C LEU A 228 11.20 -2.08 -0.50
N ASP A 229 11.22 -1.84 0.81
CA ASP A 229 10.39 -2.58 1.77
C ASP A 229 8.89 -2.25 1.63
N ILE A 230 8.56 -1.01 1.23
CA ILE A 230 7.19 -0.59 0.90
C ILE A 230 6.62 -1.40 -0.29
N LEU A 231 7.49 -1.83 -1.21
CA LEU A 231 7.09 -2.54 -2.43
C LEU A 231 7.07 -4.06 -2.27
N ASN A 232 7.83 -4.58 -1.30
CA ASN A 232 7.96 -6.02 -1.05
C ASN A 232 7.01 -6.55 0.05
N THR A 233 6.26 -5.68 0.74
CA THR A 233 5.37 -6.12 1.84
C THR A 233 4.10 -6.78 1.32
N SER A 234 3.96 -8.10 1.50
CA SER A 234 2.71 -8.72 1.95
C SER A 234 2.90 -10.20 2.31
N SER A 235 2.43 -10.58 3.49
CA SER A 235 2.28 -11.98 3.89
C SER A 235 0.79 -12.34 3.97
N LEU A 236 0.28 -13.15 3.04
CA LEU A 236 -1.05 -13.75 3.12
C LEU A 236 -1.14 -15.13 2.45
N LYS A 237 -2.11 -15.92 2.94
CA LYS A 237 -2.46 -17.35 2.76
C LYS A 237 -2.44 -17.99 1.36
N THR A 238 -2.02 -17.33 0.29
CA THR A 238 -1.81 -17.97 -1.01
C THR A 238 -0.51 -17.51 -1.61
N GLU A 239 0.51 -18.31 -1.38
CA GLU A 239 1.85 -18.08 -1.90
C GLU A 239 1.86 -18.30 -3.42
N ILE A 240 2.21 -17.26 -4.20
CA ILE A 240 2.55 -17.44 -5.61
C ILE A 240 3.84 -18.25 -5.67
N LYS A 241 3.77 -19.40 -6.34
CA LYS A 241 4.89 -20.34 -6.47
C LYS A 241 5.73 -20.12 -7.73
N LEU A 242 5.25 -19.35 -8.69
CA LEU A 242 5.94 -19.10 -9.96
C LEU A 242 6.61 -17.72 -9.94
N LEU A 243 7.90 -17.67 -10.25
CA LEU A 243 8.67 -16.44 -10.37
C LEU A 243 9.18 -16.24 -11.79
N ASN A 244 9.05 -15.04 -12.32
CA ASN A 244 9.61 -14.65 -13.61
C ASN A 244 10.85 -13.78 -13.40
N LEU A 245 12.04 -14.28 -13.73
CA LEU A 245 13.28 -13.56 -13.50
C LEU A 245 13.57 -12.60 -14.65
N ASP A 246 13.61 -11.30 -14.35
CA ASP A 246 14.07 -10.27 -15.28
C ASP A 246 15.60 -10.37 -15.49
N VAL A 247 16.07 -9.77 -16.59
CA VAL A 247 17.50 -9.68 -16.95
C VAL A 247 18.32 -9.14 -15.77
N SER A 248 17.82 -8.10 -15.10
CA SER A 248 18.49 -7.47 -13.98
C SER A 248 18.69 -8.42 -12.78
N THR A 249 17.75 -9.34 -12.55
CA THR A 249 17.85 -10.38 -11.52
C THR A 249 18.82 -11.46 -11.93
N LEU A 250 18.78 -11.92 -13.18
CA LEU A 250 19.73 -12.90 -13.71
C LEU A 250 21.17 -12.39 -13.54
N LEU A 251 21.44 -11.13 -13.92
CA LEU A 251 22.75 -10.49 -13.75
C LEU A 251 23.15 -10.39 -12.27
N ALA A 252 22.24 -9.94 -11.40
CA ALA A 252 22.53 -9.80 -9.98
C ALA A 252 22.79 -11.15 -9.29
N TYR A 253 22.16 -12.23 -9.75
CA TYR A 253 22.38 -13.56 -9.19
C TYR A 253 23.75 -14.14 -9.58
N VAL A 254 24.22 -13.84 -10.80
CA VAL A 254 25.44 -14.43 -11.39
C VAL A 254 26.64 -13.50 -11.40
N THR A 255 26.54 -12.25 -10.98
CA THR A 255 27.70 -11.34 -10.90
C THR A 255 28.69 -11.81 -9.83
N ASN A 256 29.98 -11.63 -10.06
CA ASN A 256 31.02 -11.92 -9.06
C ASN A 256 30.75 -11.17 -7.74
N MET A 257 30.27 -9.93 -7.82
CA MET A 257 29.98 -9.07 -6.68
C MET A 257 29.12 -9.75 -5.61
N THR A 258 27.98 -10.34 -5.99
CA THR A 258 27.06 -11.02 -5.07
C THR A 258 27.49 -12.43 -4.69
N ASN A 259 28.67 -12.85 -5.15
CA ASN A 259 29.23 -14.19 -4.98
C ASN A 259 30.61 -14.15 -4.33
N GLY A 260 30.83 -13.17 -3.44
CA GLY A 260 32.01 -13.07 -2.58
C GLY A 260 33.16 -12.23 -3.15
N TYR A 261 32.92 -11.47 -4.22
CA TYR A 261 33.90 -10.56 -4.83
C TYR A 261 33.44 -9.09 -4.75
N ASP A 262 32.91 -8.68 -3.60
CA ASP A 262 32.42 -7.32 -3.32
C ASP A 262 33.47 -6.39 -2.69
N TYR A 263 34.70 -6.85 -2.43
CA TYR A 263 35.80 -6.03 -1.88
C TYR A 263 36.71 -5.41 -2.95
N PHE A 264 36.11 -4.65 -3.86
CA PHE A 264 36.82 -3.92 -4.91
C PHE A 264 36.35 -2.47 -5.02
N VAL A 265 37.31 -1.59 -5.33
CA VAL A 265 37.07 -0.23 -5.81
C VAL A 265 37.33 -0.22 -7.31
N TYR A 266 36.25 -0.12 -8.09
CA TYR A 266 36.29 -0.14 -9.55
C TYR A 266 36.62 1.25 -10.11
N ARG A 267 37.08 1.29 -11.37
CA ARG A 267 37.26 2.56 -12.09
C ARG A 267 35.92 3.24 -12.36
N GLU A 268 34.86 2.46 -12.54
CA GLU A 268 33.50 2.94 -12.70
C GLU A 268 32.86 3.22 -11.34
N PRO A 269 32.52 4.49 -11.04
CA PRO A 269 31.95 4.85 -9.74
C PRO A 269 30.68 4.07 -9.39
N LEU A 270 29.85 3.75 -10.38
CA LEU A 270 28.61 2.99 -10.18
C LEU A 270 28.87 1.55 -9.71
N LEU A 271 29.95 0.90 -10.17
CA LEU A 271 30.28 -0.45 -9.72
C LEU A 271 30.84 -0.44 -8.30
N THR A 272 31.64 0.58 -7.96
CA THR A 272 32.11 0.81 -6.59
C THR A 272 30.94 1.01 -5.64
N GLN A 273 29.95 1.83 -6.02
CA GLN A 273 28.73 2.02 -5.25
C GLN A 273 27.94 0.70 -5.09
N GLN A 274 27.82 -0.11 -6.14
CA GLN A 274 27.15 -1.41 -6.04
C GLN A 274 27.88 -2.39 -5.12
N ALA A 275 29.22 -2.40 -5.13
CA ALA A 275 30.02 -3.22 -4.23
C ALA A 275 29.88 -2.78 -2.77
N GLU A 276 29.85 -1.46 -2.52
CA GLU A 276 29.52 -0.89 -1.21
C GLU A 276 28.13 -1.29 -0.72
N MET A 277 27.13 -1.26 -1.61
CA MET A 277 25.78 -1.71 -1.30
C MET A 277 25.75 -3.21 -1.01
N GLU A 278 26.47 -4.04 -1.77
CA GLU A 278 26.50 -5.49 -1.53
C GLU A 278 27.06 -5.85 -0.16
N ARG A 279 28.11 -5.14 0.29
CA ARG A 279 28.68 -5.34 1.64
C ARG A 279 27.70 -5.00 2.77
N LYS A 280 26.77 -4.06 2.53
CA LYS A 280 25.75 -3.65 3.52
C LYS A 280 24.48 -4.50 3.43
N HIS A 281 24.05 -4.78 2.20
CA HIS A 281 22.81 -5.46 1.87
C HIS A 281 23.08 -6.54 0.80
N PRO A 282 23.51 -7.74 1.21
CA PRO A 282 23.81 -8.81 0.28
C PRO A 282 22.56 -9.28 -0.49
N VAL A 283 22.57 -9.17 -1.81
CA VAL A 283 21.38 -9.44 -2.65
C VAL A 283 21.13 -10.94 -2.82
N LYS A 284 22.19 -11.73 -2.99
CA LYS A 284 22.04 -13.16 -3.31
C LYS A 284 21.32 -13.96 -2.22
N PRO A 285 21.63 -13.82 -0.92
CA PRO A 285 20.87 -14.51 0.13
C PRO A 285 19.39 -14.14 0.15
N VAL A 286 19.04 -12.89 -0.14
CA VAL A 286 17.65 -12.43 -0.25
C VAL A 286 16.94 -13.14 -1.42
N LEU A 287 17.59 -13.19 -2.58
CA LEU A 287 17.06 -13.91 -3.75
C LEU A 287 16.93 -15.42 -3.49
N GLU A 288 17.94 -16.07 -2.91
CA GLU A 288 17.90 -17.51 -2.60
C GLU A 288 16.80 -17.85 -1.59
N ASN A 289 16.59 -17.00 -0.58
CA ASN A 289 15.49 -17.16 0.35
C ASN A 289 14.14 -17.01 -0.37
N PHE A 290 14.00 -16.01 -1.24
CA PHE A 290 12.78 -15.78 -2.01
C PHE A 290 12.49 -16.87 -3.04
N PHE A 291 13.52 -17.48 -3.64
CA PHE A 291 13.38 -18.54 -4.64
C PHE A 291 13.05 -19.90 -4.03
N ARG A 292 13.27 -20.07 -2.72
CA ARG A 292 13.10 -21.36 -2.03
C ARG A 292 11.67 -21.89 -2.20
N GLY A 293 11.56 -23.12 -2.71
CA GLY A 293 10.26 -23.79 -2.90
C GLY A 293 9.40 -23.23 -4.04
N LYS A 294 9.99 -22.39 -4.91
CA LYS A 294 9.31 -21.77 -6.06
C LYS A 294 9.88 -22.26 -7.38
N GLU A 295 9.04 -22.25 -8.41
CA GLU A 295 9.40 -22.52 -9.79
C GLU A 295 9.88 -21.23 -10.45
N LEU A 296 10.99 -21.31 -11.19
CA LEU A 296 11.64 -20.15 -11.81
C LEU A 296 11.46 -20.24 -13.33
N ILE A 297 10.87 -19.20 -13.92
CA ILE A 297 10.76 -19.02 -15.37
C ILE A 297 11.55 -17.80 -15.83
N VAL A 298 11.97 -17.83 -17.09
CA VAL A 298 12.63 -16.72 -17.79
C VAL A 298 11.97 -16.59 -19.16
N SER A 299 11.49 -15.40 -19.50
CA SER A 299 10.94 -15.18 -20.84
C SER A 299 12.04 -15.22 -21.91
N GLN A 300 11.69 -15.59 -23.15
CA GLN A 300 12.65 -15.66 -24.25
C GLN A 300 13.42 -14.34 -24.42
N THR A 301 12.71 -13.20 -24.36
CA THR A 301 13.35 -11.88 -24.38
C THR A 301 14.33 -11.67 -23.22
N ALA A 302 14.00 -12.09 -21.99
CA ALA A 302 14.91 -11.96 -20.86
C ALA A 302 16.15 -12.86 -21.04
N TYR A 303 15.96 -14.10 -21.50
CA TYR A 303 17.03 -15.03 -21.80
C TYR A 303 18.00 -14.49 -22.86
N ASP A 304 17.47 -14.06 -24.01
CA ASP A 304 18.30 -13.55 -25.12
C ASP A 304 19.09 -12.30 -24.69
N ASN A 305 18.45 -11.37 -23.97
CA ASN A 305 19.15 -10.18 -23.48
C ASN A 305 20.22 -10.53 -22.44
N PHE A 306 19.94 -11.47 -21.55
CA PHE A 306 20.91 -11.92 -20.54
C PHE A 306 22.12 -12.58 -21.20
N MET A 307 21.91 -13.52 -22.12
CA MET A 307 23.00 -14.20 -22.83
C MET A 307 23.82 -13.22 -23.66
N ASN A 308 23.19 -12.29 -24.37
CA ASN A 308 23.92 -11.24 -25.10
C ASN A 308 24.82 -10.40 -24.18
N ILE A 309 24.41 -10.13 -22.94
CA ILE A 309 25.25 -9.39 -21.99
C ILE A 309 26.40 -10.26 -21.49
N VAL A 310 26.11 -11.50 -21.08
CA VAL A 310 27.12 -12.45 -20.58
C VAL A 310 28.17 -12.75 -21.65
N ASP A 311 27.78 -12.94 -22.90
CA ASP A 311 28.70 -13.24 -24.01
C ASP A 311 29.62 -12.07 -24.36
N VAL A 312 29.18 -10.83 -24.13
CA VAL A 312 29.96 -9.62 -24.46
C VAL A 312 30.87 -9.17 -23.31
N ILE A 313 30.39 -9.25 -22.06
CA ILE A 313 31.10 -8.67 -20.90
C ILE A 313 31.22 -9.61 -19.67
N GLY A 314 30.77 -10.86 -19.75
CA GLY A 314 30.86 -11.81 -18.65
C GLY A 314 32.26 -12.39 -18.48
N GLY A 315 32.76 -12.45 -17.25
CA GLY A 315 33.98 -13.19 -16.95
C GLY A 315 33.76 -14.71 -16.85
N PRO A 316 34.84 -15.51 -16.76
CA PRO A 316 34.74 -16.97 -16.77
C PRO A 316 33.90 -17.55 -15.62
N LYS A 317 33.95 -16.99 -14.41
CA LYS A 317 33.13 -17.45 -13.26
C LYS A 317 31.68 -17.00 -13.39
N GLU A 318 31.43 -15.81 -13.92
CA GLU A 318 30.08 -15.31 -14.21
C GLU A 318 29.41 -16.14 -15.31
N ILE A 319 30.14 -16.49 -16.37
CA ILE A 319 29.67 -17.39 -17.44
C ILE A 319 29.33 -18.77 -16.89
N LEU A 320 30.18 -19.33 -16.01
CA LEU A 320 29.91 -20.63 -15.39
C LEU A 320 28.62 -20.59 -14.57
N ARG A 321 28.45 -19.57 -13.72
CA ARG A 321 27.24 -19.41 -12.89
C ARG A 321 26.00 -19.09 -13.70
N ALA A 322 26.13 -18.40 -14.84
CA ALA A 322 25.05 -18.22 -15.80
C ALA A 322 24.53 -19.57 -16.33
N LYS A 323 25.43 -20.47 -16.74
CA LYS A 323 25.05 -21.83 -17.18
C LYS A 323 24.38 -22.63 -16.07
N GLU A 324 24.93 -22.57 -14.85
CA GLU A 324 24.35 -23.26 -13.69
C GLU A 324 22.96 -22.74 -13.33
N LEU A 325 22.73 -21.43 -13.40
CA LEU A 325 21.42 -20.82 -13.17
C LEU A 325 20.44 -21.21 -14.27
N LEU A 326 20.85 -21.17 -15.54
CA LEU A 326 19.98 -21.51 -16.66
C LEU A 326 19.51 -22.97 -16.64
N ASN A 327 20.30 -23.88 -16.07
CA ASN A 327 19.87 -25.27 -15.86
C ASN A 327 18.77 -25.43 -14.78
N LYS A 328 18.52 -24.40 -13.96
CA LYS A 328 17.53 -24.41 -12.88
C LYS A 328 16.24 -23.66 -13.22
N VAL A 329 16.22 -22.93 -14.34
CA VAL A 329 15.07 -22.13 -14.76
C VAL A 329 14.44 -22.73 -16.01
N GLN A 330 13.14 -22.53 -16.18
CA GLN A 330 12.45 -22.87 -17.42
C GLN A 330 12.35 -21.64 -18.33
N ILE A 331 12.88 -21.76 -19.54
CA ILE A 331 12.71 -20.72 -20.56
C ILE A 331 11.32 -20.86 -21.16
N VAL A 332 10.57 -19.76 -21.27
CA VAL A 332 9.21 -19.71 -21.80
C VAL A 332 9.09 -18.71 -22.95
N ASP A 333 8.20 -18.99 -23.89
CA ASP A 333 7.89 -18.06 -24.97
C ASP A 333 7.32 -16.74 -24.42
N ASP A 334 7.65 -15.65 -25.11
CA ASP A 334 7.12 -14.34 -24.75
C ASP A 334 5.62 -14.25 -25.06
N ILE A 335 4.85 -13.64 -24.15
CA ILE A 335 3.41 -13.44 -24.31
C ILE A 335 3.13 -11.94 -24.51
N PRO A 336 3.00 -11.47 -25.76
CA PRO A 336 2.89 -10.04 -26.08
C PRO A 336 1.46 -9.50 -25.94
N THR A 337 0.69 -9.99 -24.97
CA THR A 337 -0.73 -9.62 -24.76
C THR A 337 -0.95 -9.05 -23.35
N GLY A 338 -2.09 -8.39 -23.16
CA GLY A 338 -2.51 -7.91 -21.85
C GLY A 338 -2.15 -6.45 -21.60
N ARG A 339 -2.55 -5.94 -20.42
CA ARG A 339 -2.56 -4.49 -20.13
C ARG A 339 -1.17 -3.84 -20.19
N ILE A 340 -0.10 -4.57 -19.90
CA ILE A 340 1.28 -4.05 -19.97
C ILE A 340 1.67 -3.78 -21.44
N MET A 341 1.23 -4.64 -22.37
CA MET A 341 1.48 -4.51 -23.81
C MET A 341 0.47 -3.61 -24.54
N GLU A 342 -0.72 -3.41 -23.98
CA GLU A 342 -1.77 -2.65 -24.65
C GLU A 342 -1.91 -1.21 -24.14
N LYS A 343 -1.62 -0.97 -22.85
CA LYS A 343 -1.93 0.32 -22.19
C LYS A 343 -0.70 1.11 -21.77
N LEU A 344 0.45 0.48 -21.55
CA LEU A 344 1.68 1.23 -21.25
C LEU A 344 2.23 1.89 -22.51
N SER A 345 2.30 3.22 -22.47
CA SER A 345 2.96 4.01 -23.51
C SER A 345 4.47 3.97 -23.32
N LEU A 346 5.19 3.80 -24.42
CA LEU A 346 6.65 3.85 -24.45
C LEU A 346 7.20 5.20 -23.97
N GLY A 347 8.39 5.17 -23.38
CA GLY A 347 9.08 6.37 -22.92
C GLY A 347 10.49 6.07 -22.45
N GLY A 348 11.20 7.07 -21.93
CA GLY A 348 12.61 6.90 -21.53
C GLY A 348 12.87 5.77 -20.52
N LYS A 349 11.88 5.48 -19.65
CA LYS A 349 11.94 4.40 -18.64
C LYS A 349 11.14 3.15 -19.02
N ILE A 350 10.27 3.21 -20.03
CA ILE A 350 9.42 2.10 -20.48
C ILE A 350 9.86 1.72 -21.89
N LYS A 351 10.62 0.63 -21.98
CA LYS A 351 11.11 0.04 -23.23
C LYS A 351 10.31 -1.23 -23.57
N ASP A 352 10.15 -1.55 -24.85
CA ASP A 352 9.38 -2.73 -25.28
C ASP A 352 9.92 -4.04 -24.69
N ARG A 353 11.24 -4.19 -24.59
CA ARG A 353 11.85 -5.39 -23.98
C ARG A 353 11.38 -5.60 -22.54
N SER A 354 11.38 -4.54 -21.73
CA SER A 354 10.90 -4.61 -20.34
C SER A 354 9.38 -4.84 -20.30
N ARG A 355 8.61 -4.25 -21.21
CA ARG A 355 7.16 -4.51 -21.29
C ARG A 355 6.88 -5.99 -21.56
N LEU A 356 7.62 -6.59 -22.48
CA LEU A 356 7.44 -7.98 -22.85
C LEU A 356 7.78 -8.93 -21.69
N VAL A 357 8.91 -8.72 -20.99
CA VAL A 357 9.27 -9.50 -19.79
C VAL A 357 8.18 -9.41 -18.72
N PHE A 358 7.72 -8.20 -18.39
CA PHE A 358 6.69 -8.01 -17.36
C PHE A 358 5.31 -8.53 -17.83
N ALA A 359 4.98 -8.42 -19.11
CA ALA A 359 3.74 -8.95 -19.67
C ALA A 359 3.72 -10.48 -19.64
N THR A 360 4.81 -11.14 -20.01
CA THR A 360 4.93 -12.60 -19.87
C THR A 360 4.74 -13.02 -18.42
N GLY A 361 5.40 -12.33 -17.47
CA GLY A 361 5.24 -12.60 -16.05
C GLY A 361 3.78 -12.45 -15.56
N GLU A 362 3.09 -11.41 -16.01
CA GLU A 362 1.67 -11.17 -15.70
C GLU A 362 0.73 -12.23 -16.28
N ASN A 363 0.89 -12.60 -17.55
CA ASN A 363 0.04 -13.61 -18.20
C ASN A 363 0.23 -15.00 -17.57
N MET A 364 1.44 -15.30 -17.10
CA MET A 364 1.77 -16.54 -16.37
C MET A 364 1.37 -16.49 -14.89
N LYS A 365 0.81 -15.38 -14.39
CA LYS A 365 0.47 -15.15 -12.97
C LYS A 365 1.66 -15.39 -12.02
N SER A 366 2.84 -14.94 -12.43
CA SER A 366 4.11 -15.10 -11.71
C SER A 366 4.59 -13.79 -11.12
N ILE A 367 5.22 -13.81 -9.95
CA ILE A 367 5.85 -12.58 -9.44
C ILE A 367 7.09 -12.30 -10.30
N THR A 368 7.13 -11.14 -10.97
CA THR A 368 8.33 -10.75 -11.71
C THR A 368 9.39 -10.28 -10.72
N VAL A 369 10.59 -10.83 -10.79
CA VAL A 369 11.72 -10.43 -9.94
C VAL A 369 12.59 -9.49 -10.78
N SER A 370 12.89 -8.29 -10.27
CA SER A 370 13.62 -7.29 -11.06
C SER A 370 14.33 -6.25 -10.18
N ALA A 371 15.38 -5.61 -10.69
CA ALA A 371 15.94 -4.37 -10.14
C ALA A 371 15.52 -3.12 -10.93
N ASN A 372 14.63 -3.25 -11.92
CA ASN A 372 14.19 -2.13 -12.76
C ASN A 372 13.06 -1.33 -12.10
N GLU A 373 13.38 -0.68 -10.99
CA GLU A 373 12.46 0.19 -10.25
C GLU A 373 11.95 1.36 -11.12
N GLY A 374 12.77 1.82 -12.07
CA GLY A 374 12.39 2.87 -13.02
C GLY A 374 11.20 2.48 -13.91
N PHE A 375 11.18 1.23 -14.40
CA PHE A 375 10.06 0.70 -15.17
C PHE A 375 8.80 0.59 -14.31
N VAL A 376 8.91 -0.01 -13.12
CA VAL A 376 7.78 -0.22 -12.21
C VAL A 376 7.13 1.10 -11.80
N ARG A 377 7.94 2.10 -11.43
CA ARG A 377 7.44 3.45 -11.11
C ARG A 377 6.75 4.10 -12.29
N ALA A 378 7.35 4.04 -13.48
CA ALA A 378 6.75 4.62 -14.68
C ALA A 378 5.43 3.93 -15.06
N ALA A 379 5.34 2.61 -14.92
CA ALA A 379 4.12 1.85 -15.14
C ALA A 379 3.03 2.26 -14.14
N ARG A 380 3.37 2.39 -12.85
CA ARG A 380 2.46 2.86 -11.80
C ARG A 380 1.93 4.26 -12.10
N MET A 381 2.77 5.18 -12.56
CA MET A 381 2.36 6.53 -12.96
C MET A 381 1.36 6.53 -14.12
N GLN A 382 1.41 5.53 -15.00
CA GLN A 382 0.42 5.32 -16.06
C GLN A 382 -0.82 4.52 -15.61
N GLY A 383 -0.90 4.17 -14.33
CA GLY A 383 -2.04 3.49 -13.72
C GLY A 383 -1.96 1.96 -13.77
N ILE A 384 -0.77 1.40 -14.00
CA ILE A 384 -0.52 -0.05 -14.02
C ILE A 384 0.39 -0.42 -12.85
N GLU A 385 -0.20 -1.04 -11.83
CA GLU A 385 0.53 -1.65 -10.71
C GLU A 385 1.07 -3.01 -11.17
N CYS A 386 2.39 -3.19 -11.25
CA CYS A 386 2.99 -4.48 -11.62
C CYS A 386 3.10 -5.41 -10.39
N THR A 387 2.86 -6.71 -10.58
CA THR A 387 3.18 -7.72 -9.56
C THR A 387 4.65 -8.08 -9.63
N VAL A 388 5.44 -7.48 -8.76
CA VAL A 388 6.90 -7.50 -8.83
C VAL A 388 7.51 -7.65 -7.43
N PHE A 389 8.61 -8.38 -7.33
CA PHE A 389 9.55 -8.34 -6.21
C PHE A 389 10.78 -7.54 -6.65
N LEU A 390 11.06 -6.44 -5.96
CA LEU A 390 12.18 -5.58 -6.29
C LEU A 390 13.40 -5.93 -5.44
N HIS A 391 14.57 -5.91 -6.06
CA HIS A 391 15.86 -6.01 -5.38
C HIS A 391 16.81 -4.92 -5.87
N GLU A 392 17.88 -4.65 -5.12
CA GLU A 392 18.88 -3.68 -5.54
C GLU A 392 19.69 -4.19 -6.75
N PRO A 393 20.06 -3.33 -7.71
CA PRO A 393 20.79 -3.74 -8.90
C PRO A 393 22.23 -4.11 -8.58
N ARG A 394 22.73 -5.16 -9.23
CA ARG A 394 24.14 -5.58 -9.21
C ARG A 394 24.54 -5.98 -10.64
N SER A 395 25.54 -5.31 -11.19
CA SER A 395 26.05 -5.54 -12.54
C SER A 395 27.18 -6.56 -12.55
N LEU A 396 27.44 -7.17 -13.71
CA LEU A 396 28.62 -8.02 -13.90
C LEU A 396 29.90 -7.22 -13.62
N SER A 397 30.84 -7.84 -12.91
CA SER A 397 32.03 -7.19 -12.38
C SER A 397 33.34 -7.88 -12.74
N GLU A 398 33.32 -9.17 -13.08
CA GLU A 398 34.53 -10.00 -13.12
C GLU A 398 35.61 -9.47 -14.05
N ILE A 399 35.28 -9.08 -15.28
CA ILE A 399 36.28 -8.54 -16.23
C ILE A 399 36.93 -7.25 -15.69
N LYS A 400 36.17 -6.44 -14.95
CA LYS A 400 36.61 -5.13 -14.46
C LYS A 400 37.43 -5.22 -13.19
N GLU A 401 37.37 -6.35 -12.48
CA GLU A 401 38.22 -6.63 -11.31
C GLU A 401 39.71 -6.59 -11.67
N GLY A 402 40.09 -6.95 -12.90
CA GLY A 402 41.48 -6.90 -13.38
C GLY A 402 42.10 -5.50 -13.41
N TYR A 403 41.26 -4.45 -13.40
CA TYR A 403 41.69 -3.04 -13.39
C TYR A 403 41.24 -2.28 -12.14
N ALA A 404 40.63 -2.99 -11.18
CA ALA A 404 40.12 -2.46 -9.93
C ALA A 404 41.16 -2.58 -8.82
N THR A 405 40.99 -1.78 -7.76
CA THR A 405 41.81 -1.87 -6.55
C THR A 405 41.12 -2.77 -5.54
N LYS A 406 41.75 -3.90 -5.20
CA LYS A 406 41.25 -4.79 -4.14
C LYS A 406 41.44 -4.12 -2.78
N ILE A 407 40.41 -4.18 -1.95
CA ILE A 407 40.45 -3.70 -0.57
C ILE A 407 40.37 -4.88 0.39
N SER A 408 40.93 -4.74 1.59
CA SER A 408 40.84 -5.77 2.63
C SER A 408 39.49 -5.67 3.37
N PRO A 409 38.91 -6.80 3.82
CA PRO A 409 37.86 -6.76 4.81
C PRO A 409 38.40 -6.09 6.08
N SER A 410 37.70 -5.03 6.51
CA SER A 410 37.95 -4.32 7.77
C SER A 410 37.53 -5.13 8.97
#